data_AF-A0A957TW40-F1
#
_entry.id   AF-A0A957TW40-F1
#
_cell.length_a   1.000
_cell.length_b   1.000
_cell.length_c   1.000
_cell.angle_alpha   90.00
_cell.angle_beta   90.00
_cell.angle_gamma   90.00
#
_symmetry.space_group_name_H-M   'P 1'
#
loop_
_entity.id
_entity.type
_entity.pdbx_description
1 polymer ?
#
loop_
_entity_poly.entity_id
_entity_poly.type
_entity_poly.pdbx_seq_one_letter_code
_entity_poly.pdbx_strand_id
1 'polypeptide(L)'
;MSCNRCHQFIVTLLLLVGVMAAPSSLHAQSQPTNDQNLITRLDCRRTFPTCALTLFDPALPNNVDKENVALSTNRGDLTTLAVERPRQPMRVLFVFDGPQPVRQAGGAGRFKDAVIDLLSWYTSNSNPELLNENQWAAAMIARDAPDDLVSLVDWQQGNYGGFMNVITSNMESLPNGGPPTSAFFEPVQKAVNLFPDGNITNILILFSDGFEIQSSGASANLIQAALKKNVHVYTVLHFAGGGSRAASDMQALAAATGGQFIENAERAQLATLWQALTNEQQPLVATFTMPTNNPTKLTVNLELPSNRRLTETTDFPAIDVPPLRIAGVSVNGQN
;
A
#
# COMPACT_ATOMS: atom_id res chain seq x y z
N MET A 1 -74.73 -55.08 3.57
CA MET A 1 -73.40 -55.48 4.04
C MET A 1 -72.64 -54.18 4.29
N SER A 2 -72.77 -53.45 5.40
CA SER A 2 -72.60 -53.78 6.83
C SER A 2 -71.13 -54.08 7.20
N CYS A 3 -70.41 -53.07 7.70
CA CYS A 3 -69.39 -53.18 8.76
C CYS A 3 -69.00 -51.74 9.20
N ASN A 4 -69.47 -51.27 10.36
CA ASN A 4 -68.85 -51.36 11.70
C ASN A 4 -67.63 -50.41 11.83
N ARG A 5 -67.76 -49.33 12.64
CA ARG A 5 -67.27 -49.23 14.04
C ARG A 5 -65.73 -49.26 14.10
N CYS A 6 -64.99 -48.48 14.86
CA CYS A 6 -65.23 -47.61 16.01
C CYS A 6 -63.85 -47.11 16.51
N HIS A 7 -63.83 -45.96 17.20
CA HIS A 7 -62.83 -45.52 18.22
C HIS A 7 -61.45 -45.08 17.70
N GLN A 8 -61.04 -43.81 17.81
CA GLN A 8 -60.81 -42.92 18.98
C GLN A 8 -59.61 -43.29 19.88
N PHE A 9 -58.93 -42.22 20.32
CA PHE A 9 -57.83 -42.05 21.30
C PHE A 9 -56.41 -42.05 20.71
N ILE A 10 -55.80 -40.87 20.45
CA ILE A 10 -55.19 -39.88 21.37
C ILE A 10 -53.93 -40.43 22.06
N VAL A 11 -52.76 -39.85 21.74
CA VAL A 11 -51.70 -39.29 22.64
C VAL A 11 -50.62 -38.73 21.71
N THR A 12 -50.59 -37.41 21.48
CA THR A 12 -49.59 -36.48 22.06
C THR A 12 -48.14 -36.86 21.78
N LEU A 13 -47.53 -36.21 20.78
CA LEU A 13 -46.13 -35.79 20.91
C LEU A 13 -45.94 -34.45 20.19
N LEU A 14 -46.09 -33.38 20.99
CA LEU A 14 -45.46 -32.09 20.72
C LEU A 14 -43.96 -32.36 20.51
N LEU A 15 -43.51 -32.38 19.26
CA LEU A 15 -42.11 -32.12 18.96
C LEU A 15 -41.99 -30.66 18.59
N LEU A 16 -41.85 -29.90 19.67
CA LEU A 16 -41.28 -28.58 19.76
C LEU A 16 -39.96 -28.59 18.97
N VAL A 17 -40.01 -28.34 17.66
CA VAL A 17 -38.82 -27.94 16.90
C VAL A 17 -38.53 -26.52 17.35
N GLY A 18 -37.84 -26.43 18.48
CA GLY A 18 -37.18 -25.22 18.91
C GLY A 18 -36.27 -24.78 17.78
N VAL A 19 -36.70 -23.72 17.10
CA VAL A 19 -35.82 -22.85 16.33
C VAL A 19 -34.85 -22.25 17.35
N MET A 20 -33.83 -23.01 17.70
CA MET A 20 -32.62 -22.43 18.25
C MET A 20 -32.03 -21.64 17.09
N ALA A 21 -32.31 -20.34 17.11
CA ALA A 21 -31.42 -19.35 16.52
C ALA A 21 -30.06 -19.57 17.16
N ALA A 22 -29.25 -20.44 16.54
CA ALA A 22 -27.83 -20.45 16.78
C ALA A 22 -27.38 -19.01 16.51
N PRO A 23 -26.77 -18.31 17.49
CA PRO A 23 -26.14 -17.05 17.20
C PRO A 23 -25.15 -17.36 16.09
N SER A 24 -25.39 -16.81 14.90
CA SER A 24 -24.40 -16.74 13.84
C SER A 24 -23.17 -16.17 14.50
N SER A 25 -22.22 -17.04 14.80
CA SER A 25 -20.90 -16.67 15.26
C SER A 25 -20.35 -15.81 14.13
N LEU A 26 -20.54 -14.50 14.28
CA LEU A 26 -19.72 -13.45 13.69
C LEU A 26 -18.30 -13.97 13.86
N HIS A 27 -17.79 -14.56 12.79
CA HIS A 27 -16.37 -14.74 12.63
C HIS A 27 -15.89 -13.30 12.56
N ALA A 28 -15.54 -12.74 13.73
CA ALA A 28 -14.56 -11.70 13.81
C ALA A 28 -13.36 -12.29 13.08
N GLN A 29 -13.23 -11.96 11.80
CA GLN A 29 -11.97 -12.08 11.10
C GLN A 29 -11.02 -11.33 12.01
N SER A 30 -10.20 -12.09 12.74
CA SER A 30 -9.01 -11.57 13.38
C SER A 30 -8.25 -10.92 12.24
N GLN A 31 -8.40 -9.60 12.10
CA GLN A 31 -7.54 -8.83 11.23
C GLN A 31 -6.12 -9.22 11.65
N PRO A 32 -5.27 -9.67 10.72
CA PRO A 32 -3.89 -9.94 11.05
C PRO A 32 -3.39 -8.71 11.79
N THR A 33 -2.86 -8.94 13.00
CA THR A 33 -2.05 -7.95 13.72
C THR A 33 -0.81 -7.77 12.87
N ASN A 34 -0.96 -6.99 11.80
CA ASN A 34 0.14 -6.56 10.98
C ASN A 34 1.02 -5.76 11.92
N ASP A 35 2.17 -6.33 12.30
CA ASP A 35 3.32 -5.63 12.86
C ASP A 35 3.83 -4.64 11.79
N GLN A 36 3.01 -3.65 11.45
CA GLN A 36 3.37 -2.56 10.57
C GLN A 36 4.06 -1.50 11.42
N ASN A 37 5.29 -1.17 11.04
CA ASN A 37 5.98 -0.01 11.57
C ASN A 37 5.20 1.24 11.14
N LEU A 38 4.44 1.80 12.08
CA LEU A 38 3.82 3.12 12.03
C LEU A 38 4.86 4.23 11.80
N ILE A 39 6.08 4.12 12.35
CA ILE A 39 7.16 5.11 12.19
C ILE A 39 7.96 4.81 10.93
N THR A 40 7.78 5.65 9.91
CA THR A 40 8.50 5.49 8.63
C THR A 40 9.72 6.39 8.51
N ARG A 41 9.71 7.56 9.16
CA ARG A 41 10.85 8.49 9.11
C ARG A 41 10.91 9.42 10.31
N LEU A 42 12.12 9.70 10.78
CA LEU A 42 12.42 10.72 11.79
C LEU A 42 13.50 11.67 11.26
N ASP A 43 13.19 12.97 11.19
CA ASP A 43 14.09 14.02 10.72
C ASP A 43 14.28 15.10 11.79
N CYS A 44 15.46 15.07 12.44
CA CYS A 44 15.88 16.08 13.41
C CYS A 44 17.07 16.92 12.92
N ARG A 45 17.62 16.62 11.73
CA ARG A 45 18.95 17.10 11.32
C ARG A 45 18.94 18.56 10.87
N ARG A 46 17.81 19.05 10.37
CA ARG A 46 17.71 20.39 9.77
C ARG A 46 17.31 21.48 10.76
N THR A 47 16.62 21.12 11.84
CA THR A 47 15.87 22.09 12.66
C THR A 47 16.00 21.87 14.16
N PHE A 48 16.98 21.08 14.64
CA PHE A 48 17.16 20.85 16.07
C PHE A 48 17.13 22.18 16.86
N PRO A 49 16.33 22.29 17.94
CA PRO A 49 15.65 21.21 18.69
C PRO A 49 14.32 20.71 18.11
N THR A 50 13.85 21.24 16.99
CA THR A 50 12.61 20.80 16.34
C THR A 50 12.87 19.59 15.44
N CYS A 51 12.08 18.54 15.62
CA CYS A 51 12.09 17.32 14.84
C CYS A 51 10.74 17.10 14.14
N ALA A 52 10.76 16.39 13.02
CA ALA A 52 9.58 15.90 12.33
C ALA A 52 9.57 14.37 12.30
N LEU A 53 8.44 13.79 12.66
CA LEU A 53 8.18 12.36 12.63
C LEU A 53 7.10 12.07 11.60
N THR A 54 7.43 11.29 10.58
CA THR A 54 6.48 10.81 9.58
C THR A 54 5.92 9.47 10.06
N LEU A 55 4.60 9.41 10.14
CA LEU A 55 3.83 8.23 10.50
C LEU A 55 3.02 7.76 9.29
N PHE A 56 2.98 6.45 9.07
CA PHE A 56 2.17 5.83 8.04
C PHE A 56 1.51 4.56 8.57
N ASP A 57 0.18 4.53 8.48
CA ASP A 57 -0.62 3.32 8.55
C ASP A 57 -1.79 3.54 7.56
N PRO A 58 -2.04 2.62 6.61
CA PRO A 58 -3.12 2.75 5.62
C PRO A 58 -4.51 2.99 6.24
N ALA A 59 -4.71 2.54 7.48
CA ALA A 59 -5.94 2.69 8.24
C ALA A 59 -5.99 3.99 9.09
N LEU A 60 -4.99 4.86 9.01
CA LEU A 60 -5.03 6.16 9.71
C LEU A 60 -6.14 7.03 9.13
N PRO A 61 -7.11 7.46 9.95
CA PRO A 61 -8.17 8.31 9.46
C PRO A 61 -7.67 9.73 9.18
N ASN A 62 -8.36 10.45 8.30
CA ASN A 62 -7.94 11.79 7.87
C ASN A 62 -8.05 12.86 8.97
N ASN A 63 -8.78 12.58 10.05
CA ASN A 63 -9.06 13.50 11.14
C ASN A 63 -8.14 13.30 12.37
N VAL A 64 -6.99 12.64 12.21
CA VAL A 64 -5.98 12.59 13.28
C VAL A 64 -5.34 13.98 13.43
N ASP A 65 -5.45 14.55 14.63
CA ASP A 65 -4.87 15.84 14.98
C ASP A 65 -3.77 15.71 16.06
N LYS A 66 -3.30 16.85 16.56
CA LYS A 66 -2.24 16.89 17.58
C LYS A 66 -2.64 16.28 18.93
N GLU A 67 -3.93 16.29 19.26
CA GLU A 67 -4.44 15.77 20.54
C GLU A 67 -4.47 14.24 20.52
N ASN A 68 -4.55 13.66 19.33
CA ASN A 68 -4.45 12.22 19.10
C ASN A 68 -3.02 11.67 19.14
N VAL A 69 -1.99 12.52 19.12
CA VAL A 69 -0.58 12.11 18.98
C VAL A 69 0.21 12.47 20.24
N ALA A 70 0.51 11.46 21.06
CA ALA A 70 1.40 11.57 22.20
C ALA A 70 2.78 10.98 21.87
N LEU A 71 3.82 11.79 22.05
CA LEU A 71 5.21 11.41 21.78
C LEU A 71 6.01 11.40 23.08
N SER A 72 6.85 10.39 23.26
CA SER A 72 7.76 10.32 24.40
C SER A 72 9.09 9.68 24.01
N THR A 73 10.09 9.88 24.86
CA THR A 73 11.39 9.21 24.76
C THR A 73 11.67 8.48 26.07
N ASN A 74 12.77 7.73 26.11
CA ASN A 74 13.30 7.20 27.36
C ASN A 74 13.76 8.29 28.36
N ARG A 75 13.65 9.58 28.01
CA ARG A 75 14.01 10.73 28.84
C ARG A 75 12.80 11.57 29.27
N GLY A 76 11.59 11.20 28.88
CA GLY A 76 10.35 11.92 29.22
C GLY A 76 9.48 12.22 28.00
N ASP A 77 8.33 12.83 28.27
CA ASP A 77 7.34 13.21 27.27
C ASP A 77 7.82 14.38 26.40
N LEU A 78 7.35 14.40 25.15
CA LEU A 78 7.68 15.41 24.16
C LEU A 78 6.49 16.31 23.89
N THR A 79 6.75 17.58 23.60
CA THR A 79 5.71 18.51 23.19
C THR A 79 5.49 18.43 21.68
N THR A 80 4.35 17.88 21.27
CA THR A 80 3.88 17.95 19.88
C THR A 80 3.48 19.38 19.55
N LEU A 81 4.13 19.98 18.56
CA LEU A 81 3.89 21.34 18.10
C LEU A 81 2.77 21.39 17.06
N ALA A 82 2.80 20.46 16.09
CA ALA A 82 1.87 20.40 14.98
C ALA A 82 1.72 18.96 14.50
N VAL A 83 0.54 18.65 13.96
CA VAL A 83 0.27 17.41 13.24
C VAL A 83 -0.39 17.80 11.93
N GLU A 84 0.24 17.41 10.83
CA GLU A 84 -0.15 17.82 9.48
C GLU A 84 -0.13 16.61 8.55
N ARG A 85 -0.76 16.74 7.39
CA ARG A 85 -0.69 15.76 6.31
C ARG A 85 -0.17 16.42 5.03
N PRO A 86 1.11 16.84 5.02
CA PRO A 86 1.67 17.52 3.86
C PRO A 86 1.65 16.58 2.66
N ARG A 87 1.25 17.08 1.49
CA ARG A 87 1.40 16.34 0.24
C ARG A 87 2.90 16.18 -0.06
N GLN A 88 3.36 14.95 -0.12
CA GLN A 88 4.74 14.63 -0.47
C GLN A 88 4.87 14.30 -1.95
N PRO A 89 6.03 14.58 -2.57
CA PRO A 89 6.34 14.07 -3.90
C PRO A 89 6.29 12.55 -3.90
N MET A 90 5.84 11.96 -5.01
CA MET A 90 5.69 10.53 -5.14
C MET A 90 5.97 10.10 -6.58
N ARG A 91 6.51 8.89 -6.76
CA ARG A 91 6.63 8.26 -8.07
C ARG A 91 5.82 6.98 -8.12
N VAL A 92 4.97 6.83 -9.12
CA VAL A 92 4.14 5.64 -9.31
C VAL A 92 4.52 4.95 -10.61
N LEU A 93 4.92 3.69 -10.53
CA LEU A 93 5.18 2.84 -11.68
C LEU A 93 4.11 1.78 -11.79
N PHE A 94 3.32 1.86 -12.86
CA PHE A 94 2.37 0.81 -13.24
C PHE A 94 3.13 -0.28 -13.99
N VAL A 95 3.05 -1.52 -13.52
CA VAL A 95 3.64 -2.68 -14.19
C VAL A 95 2.52 -3.65 -14.50
N PHE A 96 2.33 -3.92 -15.79
CA PHE A 96 1.41 -4.94 -16.26
C PHE A 96 2.20 -6.20 -16.57
N ASP A 97 1.84 -7.31 -15.95
CA ASP A 97 2.23 -8.62 -16.43
C ASP A 97 1.71 -8.79 -17.86
N GLY A 98 2.54 -9.37 -18.73
CA GLY A 98 2.30 -9.37 -20.17
C GLY A 98 0.97 -10.04 -20.55
N PRO A 99 0.44 -9.78 -21.76
CA PRO A 99 -0.81 -10.39 -22.20
C PRO A 99 -0.61 -11.89 -22.43
N GLN A 100 -0.87 -12.67 -21.39
CA GLN A 100 -1.05 -14.10 -21.51
C GLN A 100 -2.28 -14.38 -22.39
N PRO A 101 -2.24 -15.32 -23.34
CA PRO A 101 -3.43 -15.93 -23.85
C PRO A 101 -4.01 -16.73 -22.68
N VAL A 102 -4.96 -16.11 -21.97
CA VAL A 102 -5.72 -16.78 -20.90
C VAL A 102 -6.21 -18.10 -21.48
N ARG A 103 -5.65 -19.20 -20.97
CA ARG A 103 -5.79 -20.57 -21.50
C ARG A 103 -7.20 -21.17 -21.34
N GLN A 104 -8.24 -20.35 -21.24
CA GLN A 104 -9.62 -20.81 -21.32
C GLN A 104 -10.31 -20.13 -22.49
N ALA A 105 -10.97 -20.93 -23.31
CA ALA A 105 -11.87 -20.50 -24.37
C ALA A 105 -12.83 -19.41 -23.82
N GLY A 106 -12.53 -18.14 -24.09
CA GLY A 106 -13.30 -16.97 -23.63
C GLY A 106 -12.56 -15.91 -22.79
N GLY A 107 -11.26 -16.08 -22.49
CA GLY A 107 -10.58 -15.24 -21.49
C GLY A 107 -9.50 -14.25 -21.97
N ALA A 108 -8.87 -14.43 -23.13
CA ALA A 108 -7.64 -13.69 -23.48
C ALA A 108 -7.84 -12.18 -23.73
N GLY A 109 -9.08 -11.73 -23.97
CA GLY A 109 -9.44 -10.30 -23.95
C GLY A 109 -9.62 -9.76 -22.52
N ARG A 110 -9.98 -10.60 -21.56
CA ARG A 110 -10.47 -10.14 -20.24
C ARG A 110 -9.42 -9.47 -19.36
N PHE A 111 -8.14 -9.87 -19.39
CA PHE A 111 -7.14 -9.18 -18.55
C PHE A 111 -6.91 -7.76 -19.07
N LYS A 112 -6.56 -7.63 -20.35
CA LYS A 112 -6.38 -6.34 -21.03
C LYS A 112 -7.64 -5.48 -20.92
N ASP A 113 -8.80 -6.02 -21.27
CA ASP A 113 -10.08 -5.31 -21.20
C ASP A 113 -10.43 -4.92 -19.77
N ALA A 114 -10.16 -5.78 -18.78
CA ALA A 114 -10.45 -5.46 -17.39
C ALA A 114 -9.49 -4.43 -16.79
N VAL A 115 -8.21 -4.44 -17.17
CA VAL A 115 -7.27 -3.38 -16.82
C VAL A 115 -7.70 -2.07 -17.49
N ILE A 116 -8.09 -2.08 -18.77
CA ILE A 116 -8.65 -0.89 -19.44
C ILE A 116 -9.89 -0.37 -18.71
N ASP A 117 -10.88 -1.24 -18.48
CA ASP A 117 -12.10 -0.92 -17.74
C ASP A 117 -11.79 -0.36 -16.35
N LEU A 118 -10.73 -0.85 -15.71
CA LEU A 118 -10.21 -0.37 -14.43
C LEU A 118 -9.77 1.08 -14.50
N LEU A 119 -8.85 1.36 -15.45
CA LEU A 119 -8.22 2.65 -15.60
C LEU A 119 -9.27 3.68 -16.07
N SER A 120 -10.18 3.27 -16.95
CA SER A 120 -11.34 4.06 -17.39
C SER A 120 -12.33 4.33 -16.25
N TRP A 121 -12.66 3.32 -15.43
CA TRP A 121 -13.53 3.54 -14.27
C TRP A 121 -12.90 4.53 -13.29
N TYR A 122 -11.60 4.42 -13.04
CA TYR A 122 -10.89 5.33 -12.16
C TYR A 122 -10.89 6.75 -12.72
N THR A 123 -10.46 6.96 -13.97
CA THR A 123 -10.47 8.30 -14.60
C THR A 123 -11.84 8.97 -14.55
N SER A 124 -12.92 8.18 -14.56
CA SER A 124 -14.30 8.67 -14.55
C SER A 124 -14.89 8.92 -13.16
N ASN A 125 -14.41 8.23 -12.10
CA ASN A 125 -15.05 8.24 -10.77
C ASN A 125 -14.14 8.67 -9.62
N SER A 126 -12.84 8.76 -9.83
CA SER A 126 -11.89 9.13 -8.79
C SER A 126 -11.61 10.63 -8.76
N ASN A 127 -11.36 11.12 -7.55
CA ASN A 127 -10.91 12.47 -7.29
C ASN A 127 -9.51 12.63 -7.94
N PRO A 128 -9.27 13.58 -8.86
CA PRO A 128 -8.05 13.69 -9.66
C PRO A 128 -6.76 14.02 -8.87
N GLU A 129 -6.76 13.87 -7.55
CA GLU A 129 -5.72 14.35 -6.65
C GLU A 129 -4.47 13.48 -6.60
N LEU A 130 -4.58 12.22 -7.04
CA LEU A 130 -3.56 11.17 -6.90
C LEU A 130 -2.36 11.33 -7.85
N LEU A 131 -2.46 12.14 -8.92
CA LEU A 131 -1.29 12.64 -9.68
C LEU A 131 -1.45 14.13 -9.96
N ASN A 132 -1.15 14.94 -8.95
CA ASN A 132 -0.99 16.38 -9.09
C ASN A 132 0.44 16.75 -9.55
N GLU A 133 0.73 18.04 -9.60
CA GLU A 133 2.02 18.60 -10.01
C GLU A 133 3.23 18.09 -9.21
N ASN A 134 3.06 17.49 -8.02
CA ASN A 134 4.17 16.94 -7.24
C ASN A 134 4.43 15.45 -7.52
N GLN A 135 3.71 14.83 -8.45
CA GLN A 135 3.73 13.40 -8.66
C GLN A 135 4.16 13.02 -10.06
N TRP A 136 4.89 11.92 -10.13
CA TRP A 136 5.39 11.34 -11.37
C TRP A 136 4.77 9.98 -11.58
N ALA A 137 4.38 9.66 -12.81
CA ALA A 137 3.94 8.33 -13.14
C ALA A 137 4.56 7.83 -14.44
N ALA A 138 4.77 6.52 -14.49
CA ALA A 138 5.18 5.78 -15.68
C ALA A 138 4.40 4.47 -15.73
N ALA A 139 4.30 3.87 -16.91
CA ALA A 139 3.64 2.60 -17.11
C ALA A 139 4.45 1.70 -18.02
N MET A 140 4.55 0.43 -17.65
CA MET A 140 5.35 -0.57 -18.34
C MET A 140 4.62 -1.89 -18.42
N ILE A 141 4.97 -2.69 -19.41
CA ILE A 141 4.46 -4.04 -19.58
C ILE A 141 5.61 -5.04 -19.71
N ALA A 142 5.49 -6.17 -19.03
CA ALA A 142 6.40 -7.30 -19.20
C ALA A 142 6.11 -8.03 -20.53
N ARG A 143 7.16 -8.43 -21.27
CA ARG A 143 7.05 -9.23 -22.51
C ARG A 143 7.86 -10.52 -22.44
N ASP A 144 7.59 -11.44 -23.37
CA ASP A 144 8.16 -12.80 -23.44
C ASP A 144 9.66 -12.90 -23.69
N ALA A 145 10.32 -11.81 -24.07
CA ALA A 145 11.78 -11.83 -24.11
C ALA A 145 12.29 -11.72 -22.67
N PRO A 146 13.31 -12.50 -22.26
CA PRO A 146 13.79 -12.59 -20.87
C PRO A 146 14.22 -11.23 -20.25
N ASP A 147 14.17 -10.13 -21.00
CA ASP A 147 14.64 -8.82 -20.56
C ASP A 147 13.71 -7.63 -20.79
N ASP A 148 12.52 -7.80 -21.38
CA ASP A 148 11.75 -6.64 -21.83
C ASP A 148 10.63 -6.25 -20.86
N LEU A 149 10.95 -5.36 -19.92
CA LEU A 149 10.00 -4.33 -19.52
C LEU A 149 9.93 -3.29 -20.62
N VAL A 150 8.79 -3.18 -21.28
CA VAL A 150 8.57 -2.18 -22.33
C VAL A 150 7.78 -1.02 -21.75
N SER A 151 8.28 0.20 -21.97
CA SER A 151 7.57 1.42 -21.61
C SER A 151 6.29 1.55 -22.44
N LEU A 152 5.15 1.60 -21.76
CA LEU A 152 3.89 2.07 -22.33
C LEU A 152 3.84 3.59 -22.26
N VAL A 153 4.25 4.16 -21.13
CA VAL A 153 4.34 5.61 -20.92
C VAL A 153 5.57 5.89 -20.06
N ASP A 154 6.46 6.73 -20.56
CA ASP A 154 7.61 7.18 -19.79
C ASP A 154 7.19 8.08 -18.61
N TRP A 155 8.14 8.38 -17.73
CA TRP A 155 7.92 9.24 -16.57
C TRP A 155 7.33 10.60 -16.97
N GLN A 156 6.10 10.86 -16.54
CA GLN A 156 5.38 12.12 -16.75
C GLN A 156 4.96 12.70 -15.41
N GLN A 157 4.97 14.03 -15.33
CA GLN A 157 4.55 14.79 -14.16
C GLN A 157 3.24 15.52 -14.46
N GLY A 158 2.25 15.37 -13.57
CA GLY A 158 0.91 15.96 -13.74
C GLY A 158 0.10 15.36 -14.89
N ASN A 159 -1.16 15.80 -15.01
CA ASN A 159 -2.16 15.38 -16.02
C ASN A 159 -2.48 13.87 -16.04
N TYR A 160 -3.12 13.40 -14.96
CA TYR A 160 -3.60 12.02 -14.84
C TYR A 160 -4.51 11.55 -15.99
N GLY A 161 -5.45 12.41 -16.42
CA GLY A 161 -6.40 12.05 -17.48
C GLY A 161 -5.71 11.76 -18.81
N GLY A 162 -4.72 12.59 -19.18
CA GLY A 162 -3.87 12.32 -20.34
C GLY A 162 -3.05 11.05 -20.17
N PHE A 163 -2.40 10.88 -19.02
CA PHE A 163 -1.57 9.72 -18.72
C PHE A 163 -2.34 8.39 -18.88
N MET A 164 -3.53 8.28 -18.28
CA MET A 164 -4.33 7.05 -18.37
C MET A 164 -4.88 6.79 -19.77
N ASN A 165 -5.27 7.83 -20.50
CA ASN A 165 -5.69 7.66 -21.89
C ASN A 165 -4.55 7.08 -22.76
N VAL A 166 -3.31 7.54 -22.55
CA VAL A 166 -2.15 7.01 -23.28
C VAL A 166 -1.89 5.55 -22.90
N ILE A 167 -1.98 5.18 -21.61
CA ILE A 167 -1.87 3.78 -21.20
C ILE A 167 -2.92 2.93 -21.91
N THR A 168 -4.19 3.33 -21.86
CA THR A 168 -5.29 2.60 -22.50
C THR A 168 -5.03 2.43 -24.00
N SER A 169 -4.71 3.50 -24.73
CA SER A 169 -4.42 3.42 -26.17
C SER A 169 -3.22 2.51 -26.48
N ASN A 170 -2.16 2.58 -25.67
CA ASN A 170 -0.98 1.75 -25.89
C ASN A 170 -1.26 0.28 -25.58
N MET A 171 -2.03 -0.02 -24.53
CA MET A 171 -2.48 -1.38 -24.24
C MET A 171 -3.40 -1.92 -25.34
N GLU A 172 -4.34 -1.12 -25.86
CA GLU A 172 -5.21 -1.47 -26.98
C GLU A 172 -4.42 -1.89 -28.23
N SER A 173 -3.29 -1.24 -28.48
CA SER A 173 -2.40 -1.54 -29.61
C SER A 173 -1.61 -2.85 -29.46
N LEU A 174 -1.51 -3.40 -28.25
CA LEU A 174 -0.79 -4.65 -28.02
C LEU A 174 -1.52 -5.83 -28.66
N PRO A 175 -0.78 -6.76 -29.32
CA PRO A 175 -1.37 -7.96 -29.89
C PRO A 175 -2.05 -8.80 -28.80
N ASN A 176 -3.18 -9.43 -29.15
CA ASN A 176 -3.88 -10.34 -28.26
C ASN A 176 -3.09 -11.66 -28.15
N GLY A 177 -2.37 -11.82 -27.05
CA GLY A 177 -1.61 -13.03 -26.71
C GLY A 177 -0.15 -13.01 -27.16
N GLY A 178 0.74 -13.40 -26.25
CA GLY A 178 2.10 -13.88 -26.50
C GLY A 178 2.28 -15.31 -25.96
N PRO A 179 3.43 -15.98 -26.13
CA PRO A 179 3.79 -17.08 -25.25
C PRO A 179 3.67 -16.69 -23.75
N PRO A 180 3.70 -17.65 -22.84
CA PRO A 180 3.68 -17.32 -21.43
C PRO A 180 5.03 -16.78 -20.98
N THR A 181 5.00 -15.58 -20.36
CA THR A 181 6.16 -14.94 -19.76
C THR A 181 6.76 -15.81 -18.65
N SER A 182 8.10 -15.89 -18.66
CA SER A 182 8.90 -16.49 -17.60
C SER A 182 8.98 -15.54 -16.39
N ALA A 183 8.74 -16.07 -15.19
CA ALA A 183 9.01 -15.49 -13.86
C ALA A 183 8.56 -14.03 -13.63
N PHE A 184 7.39 -13.82 -13.00
CA PHE A 184 6.87 -12.47 -12.70
C PHE A 184 7.82 -11.61 -11.84
N PHE A 185 8.68 -12.23 -11.02
CA PHE A 185 9.61 -11.52 -10.14
C PHE A 185 10.70 -10.73 -10.88
N GLU A 186 11.11 -11.17 -12.05
CA GLU A 186 12.20 -10.54 -12.79
C GLU A 186 11.79 -9.17 -13.39
N PRO A 187 10.64 -9.06 -14.08
CA PRO A 187 10.08 -7.76 -14.45
C PRO A 187 9.91 -6.84 -13.24
N VAL A 188 9.44 -7.35 -12.09
CA VAL A 188 9.28 -6.51 -10.89
C VAL A 188 10.64 -6.01 -10.39
N GLN A 189 11.67 -6.85 -10.39
CA GLN A 189 13.03 -6.44 -10.05
C GLN A 189 13.58 -5.36 -10.97
N LYS A 190 13.36 -5.49 -12.28
CA LYS A 190 13.75 -4.48 -13.27
C LYS A 190 13.00 -3.17 -13.02
N ALA A 191 11.69 -3.25 -12.74
CA ALA A 191 10.86 -2.08 -12.44
C ALA A 191 11.31 -1.35 -11.17
N VAL A 192 11.63 -2.08 -10.09
CA VAL A 192 12.25 -1.52 -8.88
C VAL A 192 13.56 -0.79 -9.22
N ASN A 193 14.36 -1.34 -10.12
CA ASN A 193 15.63 -0.74 -10.51
C ASN A 193 15.48 0.57 -11.30
N LEU A 194 14.32 0.87 -11.87
CA LEU A 194 14.06 2.13 -12.58
C LEU A 194 13.79 3.32 -11.65
N PHE A 195 13.40 3.08 -10.40
CA PHE A 195 13.30 4.16 -9.43
C PHE A 195 14.70 4.69 -9.11
N PRO A 196 14.90 6.02 -9.11
CA PRO A 196 16.18 6.58 -8.70
C PRO A 196 16.35 6.42 -7.20
N ASP A 197 17.60 6.35 -6.75
CA ASP A 197 17.91 6.39 -5.33
C ASP A 197 17.45 7.74 -4.74
N GLY A 198 16.80 7.73 -3.59
CA GLY A 198 16.35 8.96 -2.93
C GLY A 198 15.34 8.75 -1.81
N ASN A 199 14.95 9.86 -1.18
CA ASN A 199 14.05 9.88 -0.02
C ASN A 199 12.58 10.16 -0.42
N ILE A 200 12.22 9.96 -1.68
CA ILE A 200 10.86 10.13 -2.19
C ILE A 200 10.16 8.77 -2.07
N THR A 201 8.87 8.77 -1.73
CA THR A 201 8.06 7.55 -1.76
C THR A 201 7.89 7.06 -3.19
N ASN A 202 8.33 5.83 -3.43
CA ASN A 202 8.18 5.17 -4.71
C ASN A 202 7.12 4.07 -4.57
N ILE A 203 6.25 3.95 -5.55
CA ILE A 203 5.13 3.00 -5.54
C ILE A 203 5.20 2.21 -6.83
N LEU A 204 5.27 0.88 -6.70
CA LEU A 204 5.11 -0.02 -7.82
C LEU A 204 3.73 -0.68 -7.70
N ILE A 205 2.91 -0.59 -8.74
CA ILE A 205 1.62 -1.28 -8.81
C ILE A 205 1.72 -2.36 -9.87
N LEU A 206 1.75 -3.62 -9.43
CA LEU A 206 1.83 -4.79 -10.28
C LEU A 206 0.42 -5.35 -10.54
N PHE A 207 0.00 -5.37 -11.80
CA PHE A 207 -1.17 -6.11 -12.25
C PHE A 207 -0.73 -7.44 -12.83
N SER A 208 -1.21 -8.56 -12.29
CA SER A 208 -0.86 -9.91 -12.78
C SER A 208 -2.08 -10.83 -12.74
N ASP A 209 -2.03 -11.88 -13.56
CA ASP A 209 -2.99 -12.98 -13.55
C ASP A 209 -2.56 -14.13 -12.61
N GLY A 210 -1.38 -14.02 -11.99
CA GLY A 210 -0.86 -14.99 -11.02
C GLY A 210 -0.39 -16.31 -11.66
N PHE A 211 -0.14 -16.33 -12.97
CA PHE A 211 0.44 -17.47 -13.65
C PHE A 211 1.97 -17.36 -13.68
N GLU A 212 2.67 -18.27 -13.00
CA GLU A 212 4.13 -18.31 -12.98
C GLU A 212 4.66 -19.68 -13.43
N ILE A 213 5.57 -19.69 -14.42
CA ILE A 213 6.20 -20.92 -14.93
C ILE A 213 7.44 -21.31 -14.11
N GLN A 214 8.17 -20.36 -13.54
CA GLN A 214 9.35 -20.59 -12.71
C GLN A 214 9.43 -19.59 -11.56
N SER A 215 9.22 -20.08 -10.34
CA SER A 215 9.54 -19.37 -9.11
C SER A 215 11.06 -19.39 -8.93
N SER A 216 11.73 -18.33 -9.39
CA SER A 216 13.10 -18.10 -8.94
C SER A 216 13.05 -17.60 -7.49
N GLY A 217 13.95 -18.07 -6.63
CA GLY A 217 14.06 -17.66 -5.22
C GLY A 217 14.49 -16.19 -5.02
N ALA A 218 14.10 -15.30 -5.94
CA ALA A 218 14.49 -13.89 -6.02
C ALA A 218 13.70 -12.96 -5.09
N SER A 219 12.75 -13.49 -4.30
CA SER A 219 11.89 -12.67 -3.43
C SER A 219 12.69 -11.85 -2.41
N ALA A 220 13.70 -12.44 -1.77
CA ALA A 220 14.50 -11.72 -0.76
C ALA A 220 15.34 -10.59 -1.36
N ASN A 221 16.01 -10.82 -2.49
CA ASN A 221 16.81 -9.79 -3.15
C ASN A 221 15.93 -8.65 -3.68
N LEU A 222 14.76 -8.98 -4.21
CA LEU A 222 13.77 -8.00 -4.65
C LEU A 222 13.27 -7.14 -3.50
N ILE A 223 12.88 -7.77 -2.39
CA ILE A 223 12.43 -7.05 -1.18
C ILE A 223 13.54 -6.09 -0.71
N GLN A 224 14.78 -6.56 -0.63
CA GLN A 224 15.91 -5.71 -0.23
C GLN A 224 16.15 -4.54 -1.21
N ALA A 225 16.05 -4.78 -2.51
CA ALA A 225 16.16 -3.73 -3.52
C ALA A 225 15.02 -2.70 -3.41
N ALA A 226 13.80 -3.15 -3.19
CA ALA A 226 12.63 -2.30 -3.00
C ALA A 226 12.78 -1.44 -1.73
N LEU A 227 13.12 -2.05 -0.59
CA LEU A 227 13.36 -1.35 0.66
C LEU A 227 14.49 -0.31 0.55
N LYS A 228 15.61 -0.68 -0.09
CA LYS A 228 16.73 0.26 -0.32
C LYS A 228 16.30 1.49 -1.11
N LYS A 229 15.35 1.33 -2.04
CA LYS A 229 14.83 2.41 -2.89
C LYS A 229 13.53 3.01 -2.36
N ASN A 230 13.10 2.67 -1.14
CA ASN A 230 11.84 3.12 -0.56
C ASN A 230 10.64 2.88 -1.50
N VAL A 231 10.60 1.69 -2.11
CA VAL A 231 9.53 1.25 -3.03
C VAL A 231 8.53 0.40 -2.28
N HIS A 232 7.29 0.86 -2.21
CA HIS A 232 6.15 0.07 -1.75
C HIS A 232 5.55 -0.68 -2.94
N VAL A 233 5.42 -2.00 -2.82
CA VAL A 233 4.90 -2.83 -3.91
C VAL A 233 3.45 -3.19 -3.63
N TYR A 234 2.56 -2.66 -4.44
CA TYR A 234 1.16 -3.05 -4.49
C TYR A 234 0.96 -4.10 -5.56
N THR A 235 0.19 -5.13 -5.24
CA THR A 235 -0.03 -6.26 -6.14
C THR A 235 -1.51 -6.49 -6.33
N VAL A 236 -1.93 -6.64 -7.58
CA VAL A 236 -3.32 -6.77 -8.00
C VAL A 236 -3.44 -8.06 -8.81
N LEU A 237 -4.05 -9.08 -8.20
CA LEU A 237 -4.32 -10.36 -8.84
C LEU A 237 -5.70 -10.32 -9.50
N HIS A 238 -5.73 -10.44 -10.82
CA HIS A 238 -6.95 -10.20 -11.60
C HIS A 238 -7.88 -11.44 -11.69
N PHE A 239 -7.36 -12.64 -11.46
CA PHE A 239 -8.13 -13.88 -11.51
C PHE A 239 -7.74 -14.86 -10.39
N ALA A 240 -8.72 -15.35 -9.63
CA ALA A 240 -8.57 -16.44 -8.65
C ALA A 240 -8.11 -17.79 -9.23
N GLY A 241 -7.92 -17.88 -10.56
CA GLY A 241 -7.42 -19.08 -11.23
C GLY A 241 -5.90 -19.22 -11.20
N GLY A 242 -5.17 -18.22 -10.70
CA GLY A 242 -3.71 -18.24 -10.55
C GLY A 242 -3.24 -19.33 -9.59
N GLY A 243 -1.98 -19.76 -9.73
CA GLY A 243 -1.40 -20.74 -8.82
C GLY A 243 -1.34 -20.19 -7.40
N SER A 244 -1.80 -20.95 -6.40
CA SER A 244 -1.82 -20.53 -4.98
C SER A 244 -0.47 -20.02 -4.47
N ARG A 245 0.63 -20.51 -5.05
CA ARG A 245 1.98 -20.05 -4.76
C ARG A 245 2.27 -18.63 -5.23
N ALA A 246 1.92 -18.28 -6.48
CA ALA A 246 2.18 -16.95 -7.02
C ALA A 246 1.41 -15.87 -6.24
N ALA A 247 0.15 -16.17 -5.88
CA ALA A 247 -0.65 -15.30 -5.01
C ALA A 247 0.03 -15.10 -3.63
N SER A 248 0.48 -16.20 -3.00
CA SER A 248 1.21 -16.14 -1.72
C SER A 248 2.50 -15.33 -1.83
N ASP A 249 3.23 -15.47 -2.94
CA ASP A 249 4.50 -14.79 -3.19
C ASP A 249 4.29 -13.27 -3.44
N MET A 250 3.25 -12.90 -4.20
CA MET A 250 2.82 -11.51 -4.38
C MET A 250 2.37 -10.88 -3.06
N GLN A 251 1.61 -11.62 -2.24
CA GLN A 251 1.19 -11.19 -0.92
C GLN A 251 2.37 -10.96 0.01
N ALA A 252 3.34 -11.87 0.03
CA ALA A 252 4.56 -11.73 0.82
C ALA A 252 5.40 -10.52 0.38
N LEU A 253 5.56 -10.31 -0.93
CA LEU A 253 6.26 -9.15 -1.48
C LEU A 253 5.60 -7.84 -1.08
N ALA A 254 4.27 -7.75 -1.23
CA ALA A 254 3.53 -6.54 -0.87
C ALA A 254 3.65 -6.23 0.62
N ALA A 255 3.42 -7.24 1.47
CA ALA A 255 3.55 -7.09 2.92
C ALA A 255 4.97 -6.66 3.35
N ALA A 256 6.01 -7.27 2.76
CA ALA A 256 7.40 -7.00 3.12
C ALA A 256 7.89 -5.61 2.67
N THR A 257 7.22 -4.98 1.69
CA THR A 257 7.57 -3.66 1.16
C THR A 257 6.64 -2.55 1.65
N GLY A 258 5.67 -2.85 2.52
CA GLY A 258 4.71 -1.89 3.04
C GLY A 258 3.50 -1.61 2.13
N GLY A 259 3.39 -2.31 1.00
CA GLY A 259 2.24 -2.21 0.09
C GLY A 259 1.08 -3.14 0.48
N GLN A 260 0.17 -3.35 -0.47
CA GLN A 260 -1.04 -4.17 -0.27
C GLN A 260 -1.20 -5.18 -1.42
N PHE A 261 -1.64 -6.39 -1.07
CA PHE A 261 -2.10 -7.40 -2.01
C PHE A 261 -3.63 -7.37 -2.13
N ILE A 262 -4.10 -7.36 -3.37
CA ILE A 262 -5.52 -7.33 -3.72
C ILE A 262 -5.82 -8.53 -4.60
N GLU A 263 -6.65 -9.42 -4.10
CA GLU A 263 -7.12 -10.59 -4.84
C GLU A 263 -8.47 -10.29 -5.48
N ASN A 264 -8.68 -10.77 -6.71
CA ASN A 264 -9.94 -10.63 -7.45
C ASN A 264 -10.37 -9.17 -7.51
N ALA A 265 -9.53 -8.34 -8.13
CA ALA A 265 -9.68 -6.90 -8.13
C ALA A 265 -10.98 -6.41 -8.80
N GLU A 266 -12.08 -6.43 -8.05
CA GLU A 266 -13.30 -5.72 -8.42
C GLU A 266 -13.14 -4.22 -8.08
N ARG A 267 -14.06 -3.41 -8.62
CA ARG A 267 -13.99 -1.95 -8.51
C ARG A 267 -13.91 -1.46 -7.05
N ALA A 268 -14.55 -2.16 -6.11
CA ALA A 268 -14.57 -1.77 -4.70
C ALA A 268 -13.19 -1.96 -4.03
N GLN A 269 -12.52 -3.10 -4.27
CA GLN A 269 -11.21 -3.42 -3.72
C GLN A 269 -10.15 -2.47 -4.28
N LEU A 270 -10.30 -2.04 -5.52
CA LEU A 270 -9.42 -1.04 -6.13
C LEU A 270 -9.67 0.36 -5.62
N ALA A 271 -10.91 0.72 -5.26
CA ALA A 271 -11.16 1.96 -4.54
C ALA A 271 -10.32 2.02 -3.25
N THR A 272 -10.16 0.88 -2.55
CA THR A 272 -9.27 0.77 -1.38
C THR A 272 -7.80 0.94 -1.75
N LEU A 273 -7.31 0.37 -2.87
CA LEU A 273 -5.94 0.63 -3.37
C LEU A 273 -5.70 2.12 -3.53
N TRP A 274 -6.59 2.79 -4.26
CA TRP A 274 -6.44 4.21 -4.55
C TRP A 274 -6.51 5.07 -3.29
N GLN A 275 -7.37 4.70 -2.35
CA GLN A 275 -7.40 5.36 -1.04
C GLN A 275 -6.06 5.17 -0.30
N ALA A 276 -5.47 3.97 -0.31
CA ALA A 276 -4.17 3.71 0.30
C ALA A 276 -3.07 4.56 -0.36
N LEU A 277 -3.05 4.64 -1.69
CA LEU A 277 -2.09 5.47 -2.42
C LEU A 277 -2.27 6.97 -2.16
N THR A 278 -3.52 7.43 -1.99
CA THR A 278 -3.81 8.81 -1.56
C THR A 278 -3.28 9.06 -0.14
N ASN A 279 -3.43 8.10 0.77
CA ASN A 279 -2.91 8.19 2.13
C ASN A 279 -1.37 8.20 2.16
N GLU A 280 -0.71 7.45 1.25
CA GLU A 280 0.75 7.48 1.09
C GLU A 280 1.28 8.83 0.65
N GLN A 281 0.53 9.56 -0.18
CA GLN A 281 0.88 10.91 -0.58
C GLN A 281 0.81 11.91 0.59
N GLN A 282 -0.06 11.63 1.57
CA GLN A 282 -0.37 12.52 2.67
C GLN A 282 -0.11 11.85 4.02
N PRO A 283 1.15 11.45 4.28
CA PRO A 283 1.49 10.80 5.53
C PRO A 283 1.28 11.78 6.68
N LEU A 284 1.00 11.25 7.87
CA LEU A 284 0.83 12.07 9.05
C LEU A 284 2.21 12.50 9.54
N VAL A 285 2.48 13.80 9.55
CA VAL A 285 3.74 14.38 10.02
C VAL A 285 3.50 15.08 11.36
N ALA A 286 4.06 14.52 12.42
CA ALA A 286 4.06 15.13 13.74
C ALA A 286 5.37 15.91 13.94
N THR A 287 5.27 17.22 14.15
CA THR A 287 6.40 18.08 14.50
C THR A 287 6.45 18.27 16.00
N PHE A 288 7.63 18.15 16.61
CA PHE A 288 7.79 18.21 18.06
C PHE A 288 9.14 18.81 18.47
N THR A 289 9.24 19.25 19.73
CA THR A 289 10.50 19.76 20.30
C THR A 289 11.19 18.68 21.11
N MET A 290 12.48 18.46 20.82
CA MET A 290 13.35 17.59 21.59
C MET A 290 14.09 18.38 22.68
N PRO A 291 13.93 18.01 23.98
CA PRO A 291 14.61 18.69 25.07
C PRO A 291 16.10 18.32 25.17
N THR A 292 16.52 17.22 24.55
CA THR A 292 17.89 16.72 24.55
C THR A 292 18.30 16.20 23.18
N ASN A 293 19.60 16.25 22.87
CA ASN A 293 20.18 15.74 21.62
C ASN A 293 20.61 14.25 21.70
N ASN A 294 20.43 13.58 22.85
CA ASN A 294 20.89 12.21 23.09
C ASN A 294 19.83 11.21 23.60
N PRO A 295 18.58 11.21 23.10
CA PRO A 295 17.66 10.10 23.37
C PRO A 295 18.20 8.80 22.74
N THR A 296 17.78 7.65 23.28
CA THR A 296 18.10 6.34 22.69
C THR A 296 16.87 5.65 22.10
N LYS A 297 15.68 6.05 22.53
CA LYS A 297 14.39 5.49 22.09
C LYS A 297 13.40 6.61 21.80
N LEU A 298 12.59 6.44 20.76
CA LEU A 298 11.38 7.22 20.51
C LEU A 298 10.17 6.29 20.66
N THR A 299 9.16 6.74 21.38
CA THR A 299 7.88 6.04 21.51
C THR A 299 6.77 6.95 21.03
N VAL A 300 5.91 6.39 20.17
CA VAL A 300 4.73 7.05 19.61
C VAL A 300 3.52 6.35 20.16
N ASN A 301 2.61 7.11 20.74
CA ASN A 301 1.29 6.65 21.14
C ASN A 301 0.27 7.45 20.34
N LEU A 302 -0.44 6.75 19.46
CA LEU A 302 -1.48 7.33 18.63
C LEU A 302 -2.85 6.81 19.09
N GLU A 303 -3.73 7.73 19.48
CA GLU A 303 -5.10 7.44 19.86
C GLU A 303 -6.04 7.78 18.70
N LEU A 304 -6.59 6.74 18.06
CA LEU A 304 -7.51 6.90 16.94
C LEU A 304 -8.93 7.23 17.43
N PRO A 305 -9.75 7.95 16.64
CA PRO A 305 -11.15 8.24 16.95
C PRO A 305 -12.02 7.01 17.27
N SER A 306 -11.59 5.81 16.88
CA SER A 306 -12.23 4.54 17.19
C SER A 306 -11.90 4.00 18.60
N ASN A 307 -11.23 4.79 19.44
CA ASN A 307 -10.61 4.36 20.70
C ASN A 307 -9.54 3.26 20.52
N ARG A 308 -9.08 3.03 19.29
CA ARG A 308 -7.93 2.15 19.02
C ARG A 308 -6.65 2.92 19.35
N ARG A 309 -5.75 2.28 20.08
CA ARG A 309 -4.42 2.82 20.35
C ARG A 309 -3.38 2.07 19.54
N LEU A 310 -2.52 2.81 18.86
CA LEU A 310 -1.32 2.30 18.21
C LEU A 310 -0.11 2.79 18.99
N THR A 311 0.76 1.86 19.36
CA THR A 311 2.00 2.20 20.06
C THR A 311 3.16 1.59 19.30
N GLU A 312 4.14 2.42 18.96
CA GLU A 312 5.40 1.94 18.39
C GLU A 312 6.57 2.54 19.15
N THR A 313 7.62 1.74 19.31
CA THR A 313 8.90 2.19 19.85
C THR A 313 10.01 1.85 18.87
N THR A 314 10.83 2.84 18.52
CA THR A 314 11.98 2.69 17.64
C THR A 314 13.26 3.23 18.28
N ASP A 315 14.40 2.80 17.78
CA ASP A 315 15.68 3.34 18.19
C ASP A 315 15.84 4.76 17.64
N PHE A 316 16.34 5.66 18.48
CA PHE A 316 16.53 7.05 18.08
C PHE A 316 17.86 7.22 17.33
N PRO A 317 17.88 7.80 16.12
CA PRO A 317 19.10 7.99 15.35
C PRO A 317 20.00 9.05 16.00
N ALA A 318 21.31 8.83 16.01
CA ALA A 318 22.25 9.83 16.49
C ALA A 318 22.08 11.17 15.75
N ILE A 319 21.92 12.26 16.50
CA ILE A 319 21.85 13.63 15.96
C ILE A 319 23.27 14.21 15.96
N ASP A 320 23.82 14.45 14.77
CA ASP A 320 25.05 15.24 14.64
C ASP A 320 24.66 16.73 14.72
N VAL A 321 24.85 17.33 15.89
CA VAL A 321 24.60 18.76 16.10
C VAL A 321 25.88 19.52 15.76
N PRO A 322 25.92 20.30 14.67
CA PRO A 322 27.12 21.06 14.35
C PRO A 322 27.44 22.03 15.50
N PRO A 323 28.73 22.21 15.84
CA PRO A 323 29.12 23.10 16.92
C PRO A 323 28.61 24.52 16.65
N LEU A 324 28.00 25.15 17.66
CA LEU A 324 27.55 26.53 17.59
C LEU A 324 28.75 27.43 17.22
N ARG A 325 28.75 27.96 16.01
CA ARG A 325 29.66 29.03 15.63
C ARG A 325 29.14 30.30 16.31
N ILE A 326 29.71 30.65 17.46
CA ILE A 326 29.51 31.98 18.04
C ILE A 326 30.05 32.97 17.01
N ALA A 327 29.16 33.73 16.38
CA ALA A 327 29.57 34.84 15.51
C ALA A 327 30.45 35.75 16.37
N GLY A 328 31.72 35.87 16.00
CA GLY A 328 32.71 36.60 16.78
C GLY A 328 32.19 37.99 17.11
N VAL A 329 32.13 38.29 18.40
CA VAL A 329 31.87 39.65 18.87
C VAL A 329 32.99 40.51 18.30
N SER A 330 32.66 41.32 17.29
CA SER A 330 33.52 42.42 16.85
C SER A 330 33.57 43.40 18.02
N VAL A 331 34.63 43.30 18.81
CA VAL A 331 34.97 44.36 19.76
C VAL A 331 35.48 45.51 18.91
N ASN A 332 34.59 46.46 18.59
CA ASN A 332 34.99 47.75 18.04
C ASN A 332 35.81 48.47 19.11
N GLY A 333 37.13 48.24 19.10
CA GLY A 333 38.08 49.06 19.82
C GLY A 333 38.13 50.44 19.15
N GLN A 334 37.40 51.40 19.71
CA GLN A 334 37.74 52.81 19.54
C GLN A 334 38.88 53.13 20.49
N ASN A 335 40.06 53.40 19.92
CA ASN A 335 41.08 54.25 20.52
C ASN A 335 41.00 55.62 19.85
#